data_AF-A0A1W9WKL7-F1
#
_entry.id   AF-A0A1W9WKL7-F1
#
_cell.length_a   1.000
_cell.length_b   1.000
_cell.length_c   1.000
_cell.angle_alpha   90.00
_cell.angle_beta   90.00
_cell.angle_gamma   90.00
#
_symmetry.space_group_name_H-M   'P 1'
#
loop_
_entity.id
_entity.type
_entity.pdbx_description
1 polymer ?
#
loop_
_entity_poly.entity_id
_entity_poly.type
_entity_poly.pdbx_seq_one_letter_code
_entity_poly.pdbx_strand_id
1 'polypeptide(L)'
;MGRALAPEHVVSLDRIESLAELDAKNGTLRIGACAKAVDIADSEAVKADFPALGEGASHLGSPLIRNLATVGGNLVSARPAADFPPPLMAYDAKVVLRSSKGERAVALADFMEAPGQTVLAADEILEAILLEKPAAHSG
;
A
#
# COMPACT_ATOMS: atom_id res chain seq x y z
N MET A 1 -18.03 -17.46 5.73
CA MET A 1 -19.04 -16.69 4.98
C MET A 1 -18.95 -15.24 5.46
N GLY A 2 -18.39 -14.34 4.65
CA GLY A 2 -18.09 -12.96 5.08
C GLY A 2 -19.38 -12.15 5.19
N ARG A 3 -19.57 -11.48 6.33
CA ARG A 3 -20.69 -10.55 6.56
C ARG A 3 -20.67 -9.44 5.49
N ALA A 4 -21.81 -9.21 4.83
CA ALA A 4 -21.95 -8.08 3.92
C ALA A 4 -21.75 -6.78 4.70
N LEU A 5 -20.87 -5.90 4.20
CA LEU A 5 -20.71 -4.55 4.72
C LEU A 5 -21.84 -3.68 4.15
N ALA A 6 -22.59 -3.03 5.02
CA ALA A 6 -23.63 -2.07 4.66
C ALA A 6 -23.45 -0.79 5.50
N PRO A 7 -22.40 0.00 5.22
CA PRO A 7 -22.13 1.21 5.99
C PRO A 7 -23.19 2.28 5.69
N GLU A 8 -23.56 3.06 6.70
CA GLU A 8 -24.46 4.22 6.53
C GLU A 8 -23.77 5.36 5.75
N HIS A 9 -22.44 5.43 5.84
CA HIS A 9 -21.62 6.47 5.22
C HIS A 9 -20.40 5.88 4.51
N VAL A 10 -20.02 6.51 3.41
CA VAL A 10 -18.78 6.22 2.68
C VAL A 10 -17.98 7.51 2.57
N VAL A 11 -16.74 7.48 3.06
CA VAL A 11 -15.81 8.60 2.97
C VAL A 11 -14.81 8.30 1.86
N SER A 12 -14.88 9.07 0.78
CA SER A 12 -13.92 8.92 -0.34
C SER A 12 -12.62 9.66 -0.03
N LEU A 13 -11.50 8.97 -0.22
CA LEU A 13 -10.15 9.54 -0.11
C LEU A 13 -9.58 10.01 -1.45
N ASP A 14 -10.29 9.75 -2.56
CA ASP A 14 -9.82 9.90 -3.94
C ASP A 14 -9.40 11.34 -4.32
N ARG A 15 -9.92 12.35 -3.61
CA ARG A 15 -9.61 13.77 -3.85
C ARG A 15 -8.49 14.33 -2.97
N ILE A 16 -7.82 13.50 -2.19
CA ILE A 16 -6.68 13.91 -1.37
C ILE A 16 -5.42 13.58 -2.15
N GLU A 17 -4.94 14.54 -2.95
CA GLU A 17 -3.84 14.33 -3.91
C GLU A 17 -2.57 13.77 -3.24
N SER A 18 -2.24 14.25 -2.05
CA SER A 18 -1.09 13.77 -1.27
C SER A 18 -1.14 12.28 -0.90
N LEU A 19 -2.31 11.64 -0.95
CA LEU A 19 -2.44 10.20 -0.74
C LEU A 19 -2.17 9.38 -2.01
N ALA A 20 -2.04 10.00 -3.19
CA ALA A 20 -1.75 9.30 -4.44
C ALA A 20 -0.29 9.43 -4.90
N GLU A 21 0.50 10.29 -4.25
CA GLU A 21 1.86 10.60 -4.66
C GLU A 21 2.86 9.45 -4.44
N LEU A 22 3.83 9.34 -5.35
CA LEU A 22 5.04 8.55 -5.17
C LEU A 22 6.21 9.53 -5.04
N ASP A 23 6.91 9.51 -3.90
CA ASP A 23 7.98 10.44 -3.59
C ASP A 23 9.25 9.68 -3.18
N ALA A 24 10.28 9.72 -4.02
CA ALA A 24 11.57 9.09 -3.77
C ALA A 24 12.58 10.15 -3.30
N LYS A 25 12.95 10.12 -2.01
CA LYS A 25 13.89 11.08 -1.41
C LYS A 25 14.82 10.39 -0.44
N ASN A 26 16.11 10.74 -0.49
CA ASN A 26 17.13 10.30 0.48
C ASN A 26 17.23 8.78 0.66
N GLY A 27 16.96 8.00 -0.40
CA GLY A 27 16.98 6.53 -0.32
C GLY A 27 15.70 5.90 0.22
N THR A 28 14.68 6.70 0.55
CA THR A 28 13.36 6.21 0.94
C THR A 28 12.35 6.51 -0.17
N LEU A 29 11.59 5.51 -0.58
CA LEU A 29 10.41 5.68 -1.42
C LEU A 29 9.17 5.70 -0.53
N ARG A 30 8.46 6.82 -0.57
CA ARG A 30 7.13 6.97 0.04
C ARG A 30 6.07 6.79 -1.04
N ILE A 31 5.15 5.87 -0.82
CA ILE A 31 4.02 5.58 -1.72
C ILE A 31 2.74 5.93 -0.96
N GLY A 32 1.97 6.89 -1.45
CA GLY A 32 0.66 7.22 -0.89
C GLY A 32 -0.31 6.04 -0.97
N ALA A 33 -1.18 5.88 0.03
CA ALA A 33 -2.11 4.74 0.10
C ALA A 33 -3.14 4.69 -1.04
N CYS A 34 -3.43 5.83 -1.67
CA CYS A 34 -4.28 5.95 -2.85
C CYS A 34 -3.52 5.85 -4.17
N ALA A 35 -2.20 5.64 -4.16
CA ALA A 35 -1.44 5.38 -5.39
C ALA A 35 -1.98 4.13 -6.08
N LYS A 36 -2.22 4.24 -7.40
CA LYS A 36 -2.84 3.16 -8.16
C LYS A 36 -1.80 2.12 -8.55
N ALA A 37 -2.26 0.89 -8.76
CA ALA A 37 -1.38 -0.19 -9.21
C ALA A 37 -0.71 0.12 -10.54
N VAL A 38 -1.40 0.83 -11.45
CA VAL A 38 -0.80 1.28 -12.72
C VAL A 38 0.33 2.28 -12.49
N ASP A 39 0.15 3.26 -11.60
CA ASP A 39 1.16 4.29 -11.32
C ASP A 39 2.42 3.66 -10.67
N ILE A 40 2.23 2.67 -9.81
CA ILE A 40 3.33 1.92 -9.19
C ILE A 40 4.05 1.06 -10.22
N ALA A 41 3.32 0.36 -11.09
CA ALA A 41 3.90 -0.47 -12.15
C ALA A 41 4.69 0.36 -13.17
N ASP A 42 4.21 1.57 -13.50
CA ASP A 42 4.81 2.45 -14.49
C ASP A 42 5.91 3.37 -13.94
N SER A 43 6.03 3.49 -12.62
CA SER A 43 7.04 4.34 -11.96
C SER A 43 8.46 3.87 -12.23
N GLU A 44 9.27 4.75 -12.84
CA GLU A 44 10.68 4.48 -13.11
C GLU A 44 11.50 4.27 -11.82
N ALA A 45 11.17 5.01 -10.75
CA ALA A 45 11.83 4.82 -9.45
C ALA A 45 11.52 3.43 -8.86
N VAL A 46 10.27 2.95 -9.00
CA VAL A 46 9.88 1.61 -8.56
C VAL A 46 10.58 0.54 -9.41
N LYS A 47 10.59 0.68 -10.74
CA LYS A 47 11.25 -0.28 -11.63
C LYS A 47 12.75 -0.38 -11.37
N ALA A 48 13.40 0.74 -11.06
CA ALA A 48 14.84 0.78 -10.83
C ALA A 48 15.24 0.19 -9.47
N ASP A 49 14.57 0.59 -8.39
CA ASP A 49 15.02 0.29 -7.03
C ASP A 49 14.19 -0.80 -6.34
N PHE A 50 12.98 -1.08 -6.84
CA PHE A 50 12.03 -2.04 -6.25
C PHE A 50 11.36 -2.93 -7.32
N PRO A 51 12.13 -3.63 -8.19
CA PRO A 51 11.60 -4.32 -9.37
C PRO A 51 10.51 -5.35 -9.03
N ALA A 52 10.65 -6.11 -7.95
CA ALA A 52 9.61 -7.05 -7.50
C ALA A 52 8.26 -6.38 -7.18
N LEU A 53 8.26 -5.12 -6.70
CA LEU A 53 7.04 -4.37 -6.46
C LEU A 53 6.41 -3.93 -7.79
N GLY A 54 7.21 -3.43 -8.72
CA GLY A 54 6.74 -3.07 -10.06
C GLY A 54 6.13 -4.27 -10.80
N GLU A 55 6.80 -5.42 -10.73
CA GLU A 55 6.31 -6.66 -11.32
C GLU A 55 4.99 -7.12 -10.67
N GLY A 56 4.92 -7.16 -9.34
CA GLY A 56 3.69 -7.50 -8.60
C GLY A 56 2.53 -6.58 -8.95
N ALA A 57 2.78 -5.27 -9.03
CA ALA A 57 1.78 -4.27 -9.43
C ALA A 57 1.28 -4.50 -10.86
N SER A 58 2.16 -4.85 -11.80
CA SER A 58 1.80 -5.09 -13.21
C SER A 58 0.95 -6.35 -13.43
N HIS A 59 1.06 -7.34 -12.54
CA HIS A 59 0.28 -8.58 -12.56
C HIS A 59 -1.04 -8.50 -11.80
N LEU A 60 -1.28 -7.42 -11.05
CA LEU A 60 -2.52 -7.25 -10.30
C LEU A 60 -3.72 -7.18 -11.25
N GLY A 61 -4.61 -8.17 -11.17
CA GLY A 61 -5.87 -8.21 -11.92
C GLY A 61 -5.75 -7.90 -13.41
N SER A 62 -6.80 -7.31 -13.98
CA SER A 62 -6.80 -6.81 -15.37
C SER A 62 -6.33 -5.35 -15.43
N PRO A 63 -6.00 -4.81 -16.62
CA PRO A 63 -5.67 -3.39 -16.76
C PRO A 63 -6.74 -2.44 -16.19
N LEU A 64 -8.03 -2.79 -16.33
CA LEU A 64 -9.14 -2.01 -15.76
C LEU A 64 -9.14 -2.01 -14.24
N ILE A 65 -8.80 -3.15 -13.62
CA ILE A 65 -8.63 -3.24 -12.17
C ILE A 65 -7.44 -2.38 -11.74
N ARG A 66 -6.29 -2.44 -12.42
CA ARG A 66 -5.10 -1.65 -12.05
C ARG A 66 -5.29 -0.14 -12.12
N ASN A 67 -6.16 0.34 -13.01
CA ASN A 67 -6.50 1.76 -13.13
C ASN A 67 -7.36 2.29 -11.96
N LEU A 68 -7.86 1.41 -11.10
CA LEU A 68 -8.72 1.75 -9.96
C LEU A 68 -8.17 1.24 -8.62
N ALA A 69 -7.50 0.09 -8.62
CA ALA A 69 -6.98 -0.54 -7.42
C ALA A 69 -5.82 0.29 -6.87
N THR A 70 -5.89 0.61 -5.57
CA THR A 70 -4.83 1.30 -4.85
C THR A 70 -4.03 0.33 -4.00
N VAL A 71 -2.76 0.65 -3.75
CA VAL A 71 -1.92 -0.15 -2.84
C VAL A 71 -2.52 -0.23 -1.44
N GLY A 72 -3.05 0.88 -0.92
CA GLY A 72 -3.63 0.92 0.41
C GLY A 72 -4.92 0.11 0.52
N GLY A 73 -5.81 0.18 -0.49
CA GLY A 73 -7.02 -0.63 -0.53
C GLY A 73 -6.70 -2.13 -0.59
N ASN A 74 -5.67 -2.50 -1.36
CA ASN A 74 -5.19 -3.88 -1.42
C ASN A 74 -4.69 -4.37 -0.05
N LEU A 75 -3.85 -3.58 0.64
CA LEU A 75 -3.31 -3.91 1.97
C LEU A 75 -4.39 -3.97 3.05
N VAL A 76 -5.24 -2.95 3.16
CA VAL A 76 -6.28 -2.85 4.21
C VAL A 76 -7.33 -3.96 4.08
N SER A 77 -7.52 -4.50 2.87
CA SER A 77 -8.40 -5.66 2.68
C SER A 77 -7.91 -6.93 3.40
N ALA A 78 -6.62 -7.01 3.73
CA ALA A 78 -5.95 -8.12 4.42
C ALA A 78 -6.32 -9.51 3.86
N ARG A 79 -6.46 -9.60 2.53
CA ARG A 79 -6.76 -10.88 1.87
C ARG A 79 -5.47 -11.68 1.71
N PRO A 80 -5.44 -12.98 2.09
CA PRO A 80 -4.25 -13.81 1.89
C PRO A 80 -3.78 -13.92 0.43
N ALA A 81 -4.68 -13.67 -0.53
CA ALA A 81 -4.40 -13.70 -1.96
C ALA A 81 -4.11 -12.31 -2.56
N ALA A 82 -3.87 -11.29 -1.73
CA ALA A 82 -3.56 -9.94 -2.19
C ALA A 82 -2.15 -9.86 -2.79
N ASP A 83 -1.98 -9.07 -3.86
CA ASP A 83 -0.74 -9.03 -4.65
C ASP A 83 0.34 -8.10 -4.08
N PHE A 84 -0.03 -7.03 -3.36
CA PHE A 84 0.95 -6.08 -2.81
C PHE A 84 1.68 -6.54 -1.53
N PRO A 85 1.08 -7.30 -0.60
CA PRO A 85 1.78 -7.71 0.61
C PRO A 85 3.10 -8.45 0.34
N PRO A 86 3.19 -9.47 -0.53
CA PRO A 86 4.43 -10.22 -0.70
C PRO A 86 5.65 -9.36 -1.13
N PRO A 87 5.59 -8.55 -2.21
CA PRO A 87 6.75 -7.73 -2.60
C PRO A 87 7.06 -6.64 -1.59
N LEU A 88 6.05 -6.05 -0.93
CA LEU A 88 6.30 -5.04 0.10
C LEU A 88 6.93 -5.64 1.36
N MET A 89 6.53 -6.84 1.76
CA MET A 89 7.15 -7.57 2.87
C MET A 89 8.60 -7.95 2.57
N ALA A 90 8.90 -8.31 1.32
CA ALA A 90 10.26 -8.61 0.88
C ALA A 90 11.22 -7.41 0.99
N TYR A 91 10.68 -6.18 1.00
CA TYR A 91 11.43 -4.94 1.19
C TYR A 91 11.28 -4.35 2.60
N ASP A 92 10.85 -5.15 3.57
CA ASP A 92 10.68 -4.71 4.97
C ASP A 92 9.84 -3.43 5.11
N ALA A 93 8.80 -3.30 4.27
CA ALA A 93 7.99 -2.08 4.20
C ALA A 93 7.41 -1.71 5.56
N LYS A 94 7.25 -0.40 5.78
CA LYS A 94 6.47 0.14 6.89
C LYS A 94 5.23 0.82 6.35
N VAL A 95 4.13 0.73 7.09
CA VAL A 95 2.90 1.48 6.81
C VAL A 95 2.75 2.63 7.79
N VAL A 96 2.34 3.79 7.28
CA VAL A 96 2.04 4.98 8.09
C VAL A 96 0.54 5.06 8.28
N LEU A 97 0.11 5.00 9.53
CA LEU A 97 -1.29 5.11 9.93
C LEU A 97 -1.50 6.50 10.53
N ARG A 98 -2.54 7.20 10.07
CA ARG A 98 -2.86 8.56 10.50
C ARG A 98 -4.24 8.62 11.14
N SER A 99 -4.33 9.29 12.27
CA SER A 99 -5.58 9.71 12.91
C SER A 99 -5.59 11.24 13.07
N SER A 100 -6.68 11.78 13.61
CA SER A 100 -6.75 13.18 14.03
C SER A 100 -5.75 13.55 15.15
N LYS A 101 -5.22 12.57 15.87
CA LYS A 101 -4.33 12.77 17.03
C LYS A 101 -2.85 12.68 16.67
N GLY A 102 -2.52 12.24 15.46
CA GLY A 102 -1.15 12.06 15.01
C GLY A 102 -1.00 10.89 14.05
N GLU A 103 0.24 10.45 13.87
CA GLU A 103 0.61 9.34 13.00
C GLU A 103 1.50 8.34 13.73
N ARG A 104 1.48 7.09 13.27
CA ARG A 104 2.41 6.04 13.71
C ARG A 104 2.82 5.19 12.53
N ALA A 105 4.04 4.65 12.60
CA ALA A 105 4.53 3.67 11.64
C ALA A 105 4.46 2.26 12.22
N VAL A 106 4.06 1.29 11.41
CA VAL A 106 4.01 -0.14 11.76
C VAL A 106 4.77 -0.92 10.68
N ALA A 107 5.54 -1.95 11.07
CA ALA A 107 6.12 -2.87 10.09
C ALA A 107 4.99 -3.60 9.36
N LEU A 108 5.10 -3.77 8.04
CA LEU A 108 4.05 -4.43 7.26
C LEU A 108 3.82 -5.88 7.71
N ALA A 109 4.87 -6.55 8.20
CA ALA A 109 4.80 -7.88 8.80
C ALA A 109 3.83 -7.95 10.01
N ASP A 110 3.72 -6.85 10.76
CA ASP A 110 2.86 -6.74 11.94
C ASP A 110 1.51 -6.06 11.63
N PHE A 111 1.28 -5.64 10.37
CA PHE A 111 0.08 -4.88 10.01
C PHE A 111 -1.16 -5.75 9.84
N MET A 112 -1.00 -6.96 9.27
CA MET A 112 -2.10 -7.90 9.00
C MET A 112 -2.09 -9.02 10.04
N GLU A 113 -3.08 -9.01 10.94
CA GLU A 113 -3.15 -9.97 12.06
C GLU A 113 -3.79 -11.29 11.66
N ALA A 114 -4.78 -11.24 10.77
CA ALA A 114 -5.54 -12.39 10.30
C ALA A 114 -6.24 -12.07 8.96
N PRO A 115 -6.79 -13.07 8.23
CA PRO A 115 -7.55 -12.81 7.02
C PRO A 115 -8.69 -11.81 7.23
N GLY A 116 -8.63 -10.68 6.52
CA GLY A 116 -9.59 -9.58 6.62
C GLY A 116 -9.46 -8.71 7.88
N GLN A 117 -8.36 -8.82 8.63
CA GLN A 117 -8.10 -8.07 9.87
C GLN A 117 -6.73 -7.40 9.83
N THR A 118 -6.68 -6.15 10.27
CA THR A 118 -5.45 -5.35 10.38
C THR A 118 -5.41 -4.64 11.72
N VAL A 119 -4.24 -4.14 12.10
CA VAL A 119 -4.04 -3.33 13.32
C VAL A 119 -4.60 -1.90 13.25
N LEU A 120 -5.32 -1.53 12.18
CA LEU A 120 -5.93 -0.20 12.04
C LEU A 120 -6.97 0.03 13.13
N ALA A 121 -6.84 1.15 13.83
CA ALA A 121 -7.89 1.63 14.74
C ALA A 121 -9.06 2.23 13.94
N ALA A 122 -10.22 2.36 14.60
CA ALA A 122 -11.45 2.84 13.98
C ALA A 122 -11.37 4.30 13.48
N ASP A 123 -10.47 5.11 14.05
CA ASP A 123 -10.22 6.51 13.68
C ASP A 123 -8.94 6.71 12.86
N GLU A 124 -8.35 5.64 12.34
CA GLU A 124 -7.15 5.67 11.51
C GLU A 124 -7.44 5.44 10.03
N ILE A 125 -6.62 6.05 9.18
CA ILE A 125 -6.46 5.68 7.78
C ILE A 125 -5.04 5.19 7.54
N LEU A 126 -4.88 4.29 6.56
CA LEU A 126 -3.57 4.05 5.96
C LEU A 126 -3.24 5.25 5.08
N GLU A 127 -2.16 5.95 5.40
CA GLU A 127 -1.74 7.16 4.70
C GLU A 127 -0.70 6.86 3.63
N ALA A 128 0.32 6.06 3.97
CA ALA A 128 1.43 5.78 3.08
C ALA A 128 2.13 4.45 3.41
N ILE A 129 2.92 3.99 2.45
CA ILE A 129 3.87 2.90 2.57
C ILE A 129 5.27 3.49 2.42
N LEU A 130 6.20 3.08 3.28
CA LEU A 130 7.59 3.50 3.28
C LEU A 130 8.47 2.30 2.93
N LEU A 131 9.33 2.49 1.95
CA LEU A 131 10.31 1.51 1.48
C LEU A 131 11.70 2.13 1.54
N GLU A 132 12.61 1.47 2.23
CA GLU A 132 14.02 1.84 2.18
C GLU A 132 14.66 1.17 0.97
N LYS A 133 15.45 1.93 0.20
CA LYS A 133 16.17 1.41 -0.95
C LYS A 133 17.07 0.25 -0.51
N PRO A 134 16.93 -0.94 -1.12
CA PRO A 134 17.78 -2.06 -0.80
C PRO A 134 19.25 -1.75 -1.06
N ALA A 135 20.14 -2.35 -0.27
CA ALA A 135 21.58 -2.25 -0.53
C ALA A 135 21.92 -2.84 -1.90
N ALA A 136 23.00 -2.36 -2.52
CA ALA A 136 23.49 -2.96 -3.75
C ALA A 136 23.75 -4.46 -3.56
N HIS A 137 23.33 -5.29 -4.53
CA HIS A 137 23.50 -6.74 -4.52
C HIS A 137 22.79 -7.48 -3.36
N SER A 138 21.66 -6.95 -2.88
CA SER A 138 20.81 -7.63 -1.90
C SER A 138 19.91 -8.73 -2.48
N GLY A 139 20.07 -9.04 -3.78
CA GLY A 139 19.33 -10.05 -4.53
C GLY A 139 20.14 -10.59 -5.70
#